data_AF-A0A1R3FRY5-F1
#
_entry.id   AF-A0A1R3FRY5-F1
#
_cell.length_a   1.000
_cell.length_b   1.000
_cell.length_c   1.000
_cell.angle_alpha   90.00
_cell.angle_beta   90.00
_cell.angle_gamma   90.00
#
_symmetry.space_group_name_H-M   'P 1'
#
loop_
_entity.id
_entity.type
_entity.pdbx_description
1 polymer ?
#
loop_
_entity_poly.entity_id
_entity_poly.type
_entity_poly.pdbx_seq_one_letter_code
_entity_poly.pdbx_strand_id
1 'polypeptide(L)'
;MSFWEKVIILCVPLSGNVALANHCDRENWQALLDRQLSFESRYNQYTKEFNQVLSTYESQTLLSKHFNEKQVIELRAKYEQKFNMQLNSHMNTAYDVSEVLLQQAYVVSTELEGAQSLEYSWKNIAKHCTKDKLPRQAESAQVHVQSSQSLLRDLHTLSEKFRQLSSRYRKEATMIDEARQTNLQIEDTPN
;
A
#
# COMPACT_ATOMS: atom_id res chain seq x y z
N MET A 1 -6.85 51.74 50.41
CA MET A 1 -7.71 52.38 49.40
C MET A 1 -7.88 51.40 48.26
N SER A 2 -9.07 50.79 48.16
CA SER A 2 -9.41 49.73 47.22
C SER A 2 -10.15 50.36 46.04
N PHE A 3 -9.64 50.14 44.83
CA PHE A 3 -10.33 50.49 43.59
C PHE A 3 -11.17 49.28 43.16
N TRP A 4 -12.50 49.47 43.18
CA TRP A 4 -13.47 48.57 42.56
C TRP A 4 -13.71 49.06 41.12
N GLU A 5 -13.18 48.34 40.14
CA GLU A 5 -13.67 48.44 38.77
C GLU A 5 -14.71 47.34 38.53
N LYS A 6 -15.94 47.77 38.25
CA LYS A 6 -17.06 46.91 37.86
C LYS A 6 -16.83 46.42 36.43
N VAL A 7 -16.48 45.15 36.28
CA VAL A 7 -16.57 44.47 34.97
C VAL A 7 -18.04 44.14 34.72
N ILE A 8 -18.65 44.84 33.77
CA ILE A 8 -19.98 44.48 33.25
C ILE A 8 -19.77 43.35 32.24
N ILE A 9 -20.01 42.11 32.67
CA ILE A 9 -20.10 40.97 31.75
C ILE A 9 -21.47 41.04 31.08
N LEU A 10 -21.50 41.50 29.84
CA LEU A 10 -22.66 41.37 28.96
C LEU A 10 -22.79 39.89 28.55
N CYS A 11 -23.61 39.13 29.28
CA CYS A 11 -24.11 37.85 28.83
C CYS A 11 -25.11 38.10 27.67
N VAL A 12 -24.62 38.03 26.44
CA VAL A 12 -25.50 37.92 25.28
C VAL A 12 -26.01 36.47 25.25
N PRO A 13 -27.33 36.22 25.33
CA PRO A 13 -27.83 34.87 25.14
C PRO A 13 -27.61 34.52 23.66
N LEU A 14 -26.71 33.58 23.38
CA LEU A 14 -26.68 32.90 22.09
C LEU A 14 -27.93 31.99 22.01
N SER A 15 -29.09 32.60 21.81
CA SER A 15 -30.24 31.92 21.21
C SER A 15 -29.99 31.84 19.70
N GLY A 16 -28.99 31.07 19.32
CA GLY A 16 -28.80 30.60 17.95
C GLY A 16 -29.30 29.16 17.91
N ASN A 17 -30.37 28.93 17.15
CA ASN A 17 -30.92 27.60 16.90
C ASN A 17 -29.82 26.61 16.53
N VAL A 18 -29.39 25.78 17.48
CA VAL A 18 -28.66 24.55 17.18
C VAL A 18 -29.69 23.58 16.63
N ALA A 19 -30.07 23.80 15.38
CA ALA A 19 -30.64 22.73 14.58
C ALA A 19 -29.51 21.70 14.45
N LEU A 20 -29.56 20.68 15.30
CA LEU A 20 -28.77 19.46 15.12
C LEU A 20 -29.13 18.91 13.73
N ALA A 21 -28.29 19.23 12.76
CA ALA A 21 -28.18 18.50 11.51
C ALA A 21 -27.78 17.07 11.87
N ASN A 22 -28.76 16.16 11.99
CA ASN A 22 -28.58 14.76 12.40
C ASN A 22 -27.55 13.95 11.57
N HIS A 23 -26.98 14.52 10.50
CA HIS A 23 -25.92 13.90 9.68
C HIS A 23 -24.59 14.67 9.65
N CYS A 24 -24.52 15.89 10.19
CA CYS A 24 -23.26 16.53 10.61
C CYS A 24 -23.00 16.28 12.10
N ASP A 25 -23.60 15.21 12.61
CA ASP A 25 -23.45 14.78 13.99
C ASP A 25 -22.01 14.38 14.26
N ARG A 26 -21.50 14.88 15.39
CA ARG A 26 -20.12 14.72 15.83
C ARG A 26 -19.75 13.25 15.96
N GLU A 27 -20.68 12.39 16.36
CA GLU A 27 -20.44 10.96 16.54
C GLU A 27 -20.19 10.25 15.20
N ASN A 28 -21.05 10.48 14.21
CA ASN A 28 -20.88 9.95 12.85
C ASN A 28 -19.60 10.47 12.18
N TRP A 29 -19.28 11.75 12.39
CA TRP A 29 -18.03 12.34 11.91
C TRP A 29 -16.81 11.68 12.54
N GLN A 30 -16.80 11.54 13.86
CA GLN A 30 -15.66 10.96 14.58
C GLN A 30 -15.46 9.51 14.19
N ALA A 31 -16.51 8.70 14.11
CA ALA A 31 -16.42 7.31 13.68
C ALA A 31 -15.84 7.17 12.27
N LEU A 32 -16.24 8.06 11.34
CA LEU A 32 -15.72 8.05 9.98
C LEU A 32 -14.26 8.52 9.91
N LEU A 33 -13.89 9.51 10.73
CA LEU A 33 -12.52 9.97 10.87
C LEU A 33 -11.60 8.88 11.44
N ASP A 34 -12.05 8.18 12.49
CA ASP A 34 -11.30 7.07 13.10
C ASP A 34 -11.09 5.95 12.09
N ARG A 35 -12.13 5.65 11.28
CA ARG A 35 -12.01 4.70 10.17
C ARG A 35 -10.99 5.18 9.14
N GLN A 36 -11.02 6.45 8.73
CA GLN A 36 -10.03 7.00 7.78
C GLN A 36 -8.60 6.87 8.32
N LEU A 37 -8.36 7.28 9.56
CA LEU A 37 -7.04 7.20 10.20
C LEU A 37 -6.54 5.75 10.30
N SER A 38 -7.45 4.81 10.57
CA SER A 38 -7.13 3.38 10.59
C SER A 38 -6.66 2.87 9.21
N PHE A 39 -7.35 3.27 8.13
CA PHE A 39 -6.94 2.92 6.76
C PHE A 39 -5.60 3.57 6.37
N GLU A 40 -5.40 4.85 6.69
CA GLU A 40 -4.14 5.56 6.45
C GLU A 40 -2.98 4.91 7.24
N SER A 41 -3.22 4.47 8.48
CA SER A 41 -2.24 3.75 9.29
C SER A 41 -1.85 2.40 8.67
N ARG A 42 -2.82 1.63 8.17
CA ARG A 42 -2.53 0.35 7.49
C ARG A 42 -1.77 0.58 6.18
N TYR A 43 -2.16 1.56 5.38
CA TYR A 43 -1.41 1.96 4.19
C TYR A 43 0.06 2.31 4.51
N ASN A 44 0.29 3.09 5.56
CA ASN A 44 1.64 3.43 6.00
C ASN A 44 2.43 2.20 6.44
N GLN A 45 1.79 1.22 7.09
CA GLN A 45 2.42 -0.03 7.46
C GLN A 45 2.82 -0.86 6.23
N TYR A 46 1.91 -1.06 5.28
CA TYR A 46 2.22 -1.76 4.02
C TYR A 46 3.34 -1.06 3.23
N THR A 47 3.38 0.27 3.26
CA THR A 47 4.45 1.05 2.60
C THR A 47 5.81 0.81 3.27
N LYS A 48 5.87 0.73 4.60
CA LYS A 48 7.11 0.40 5.33
C LYS A 48 7.60 -1.00 4.97
N GLU A 49 6.69 -1.97 4.95
CA GLU A 49 6.98 -3.36 4.55
C GLU A 49 7.51 -3.42 3.11
N PHE A 50 6.83 -2.73 2.18
CA PHE A 50 7.29 -2.64 0.79
C PHE A 50 8.71 -2.07 0.70
N ASN A 51 8.98 -0.96 1.39
CA ASN A 51 10.29 -0.31 1.34
C ASN A 51 11.40 -1.20 1.91
N GLN A 52 11.10 -1.98 2.96
CA GLN A 52 12.05 -2.94 3.51
C GLN A 52 12.38 -4.06 2.51
N VAL A 53 11.36 -4.62 1.85
CA VAL A 53 11.58 -5.68 0.86
C VAL A 53 12.26 -5.13 -0.41
N LEU A 54 11.93 -3.91 -0.83
CA LEU A 54 12.60 -3.24 -1.94
C LEU A 54 14.09 -3.01 -1.64
N SER A 55 14.42 -2.50 -0.45
CA SER A 55 15.82 -2.32 -0.03
C SER A 55 16.59 -3.64 -0.01
N THR A 56 15.93 -4.71 0.46
CA THR A 56 16.49 -6.07 0.41
C THR A 56 16.75 -6.49 -1.03
N TYR A 57 15.75 -6.36 -1.91
CA TYR A 57 15.89 -6.64 -3.34
C TYR A 57 17.05 -5.87 -3.94
N GLU A 58 17.15 -4.57 -3.72
CA GLU A 58 18.20 -3.70 -4.27
C GLU A 58 19.60 -4.17 -3.86
N SER A 59 19.78 -4.58 -2.61
CA SER A 59 21.06 -5.09 -2.08
C SER A 59 21.44 -6.49 -2.58
N GLN A 60 20.47 -7.31 -2.99
CA GLN A 60 20.73 -8.69 -3.42
C GLN A 60 21.44 -8.75 -4.77
N THR A 61 22.46 -9.61 -4.86
CA THR A 61 23.12 -9.97 -6.12
C THR A 61 22.34 -11.07 -6.83
N LEU A 62 21.26 -10.66 -7.49
CA LEU A 62 20.44 -11.54 -8.33
C LEU A 62 21.07 -11.65 -9.72
N LEU A 63 21.08 -12.86 -10.31
CA LEU A 63 21.62 -13.08 -11.64
C LEU A 63 20.86 -12.26 -12.69
N SER A 64 19.54 -12.15 -12.56
CA SER A 64 18.63 -11.47 -13.50
C SER A 64 18.86 -9.96 -13.58
N LYS A 65 19.62 -9.38 -12.63
CA LYS A 65 20.07 -7.99 -12.67
C LYS A 65 21.28 -7.76 -13.57
N HIS A 66 22.10 -8.78 -13.76
CA HIS A 66 23.43 -8.66 -14.37
C HIS A 66 23.61 -9.50 -15.63
N PHE A 67 22.79 -10.55 -15.78
CA PHE A 67 22.90 -11.53 -16.83
C PHE A 67 21.56 -11.72 -17.53
N ASN A 68 21.65 -12.05 -18.81
CA ASN A 68 20.53 -12.66 -19.52
C ASN A 68 20.55 -14.19 -19.36
N GLU A 69 19.47 -14.84 -19.75
CA GLU A 69 19.27 -16.28 -19.63
C GLU A 69 20.41 -17.11 -20.27
N LYS A 70 20.85 -16.74 -21.48
CA LYS A 70 21.96 -17.42 -22.18
C LYS A 70 23.25 -17.36 -21.38
N GLN A 71 23.57 -16.19 -20.80
CA GLN A 71 24.76 -16.02 -19.98
C GLN A 71 24.70 -16.86 -18.70
N VAL A 72 23.51 -17.02 -18.11
CA VAL A 72 23.33 -17.89 -16.92
C VAL A 72 23.50 -19.36 -17.28
N ILE A 73 22.99 -19.79 -18.45
CA ILE A 73 23.23 -21.14 -18.99
C ILE A 73 24.73 -21.42 -19.15
N GLU A 74 25.46 -20.51 -19.79
CA GLU A 74 26.92 -20.62 -20.00
C GLU A 74 27.70 -20.64 -18.68
N LEU A 75 27.34 -19.75 -17.73
CA LEU A 75 27.93 -19.72 -16.39
C LEU A 75 27.76 -21.05 -15.66
N ARG A 76 26.57 -21.66 -15.77
CA ARG A 76 26.31 -22.95 -15.13
C ARG A 76 27.15 -24.08 -15.72
N ALA A 77 27.20 -24.18 -17.04
CA ALA A 77 27.99 -25.20 -17.75
C ALA A 77 29.48 -25.15 -17.37
N LYS A 78 29.99 -23.97 -17.00
CA LYS A 78 31.40 -23.78 -16.62
C LYS A 78 31.75 -24.15 -15.16
N TYR A 79 30.79 -24.12 -14.23
CA TYR A 79 31.05 -24.22 -12.78
C TYR A 79 30.26 -25.34 -12.04
N GLU A 80 29.52 -26.13 -12.80
CA GLU A 80 28.72 -27.34 -12.50
C GLU A 80 28.56 -27.80 -11.02
N GLN A 81 29.59 -28.36 -10.36
CA GLN A 81 29.37 -29.06 -9.08
C GLN A 81 29.09 -28.16 -7.87
N LYS A 82 29.81 -27.04 -7.68
CA LYS A 82 29.56 -26.13 -6.54
C LYS A 82 28.38 -25.20 -6.79
N PHE A 83 28.04 -25.00 -8.06
CA PHE A 83 27.00 -24.10 -8.53
C PHE A 83 25.61 -24.67 -8.24
N ASN A 84 25.41 -25.99 -8.39
CA ASN A 84 24.08 -26.62 -8.36
C ASN A 84 23.30 -26.49 -7.03
N MET A 85 23.91 -26.74 -5.86
CA MET A 85 23.16 -26.68 -4.59
C MET A 85 22.79 -25.25 -4.18
N GLN A 86 23.73 -24.31 -4.31
CA GLN A 86 23.51 -22.91 -3.95
C GLN A 86 22.49 -22.26 -4.88
N LEU A 87 22.50 -22.58 -6.17
CA LEU A 87 21.51 -22.07 -7.12
C LEU A 87 20.12 -22.66 -6.92
N ASN A 88 20.01 -23.94 -6.58
CA ASN A 88 18.69 -24.52 -6.28
C ASN A 88 18.06 -23.84 -5.05
N SER A 89 18.86 -23.61 -3.99
CA SER A 89 18.38 -22.87 -2.82
C SER A 89 18.00 -21.43 -3.16
N HIS A 90 18.80 -20.76 -4.00
CA HIS A 90 18.52 -19.39 -4.45
C HIS A 90 17.25 -19.32 -5.29
N MET A 91 17.08 -20.23 -6.26
CA MET A 91 15.88 -20.35 -7.09
C MET A 91 14.62 -20.54 -6.25
N ASN A 92 14.64 -21.49 -5.31
CA ASN A 92 13.52 -21.73 -4.41
C ASN A 92 13.20 -20.50 -3.57
N THR A 93 14.22 -19.85 -3.01
CA THR A 93 14.05 -18.60 -2.25
C THR A 93 13.43 -17.51 -3.10
N ALA A 94 13.86 -17.35 -4.36
CA ALA A 94 13.30 -16.37 -5.27
C ALA A 94 11.84 -16.68 -5.63
N TYR A 95 11.47 -17.96 -5.78
CA TYR A 95 10.06 -18.34 -5.91
C TYR A 95 9.25 -18.02 -4.65
N ASP A 96 9.73 -18.40 -3.47
CA ASP A 96 9.02 -18.16 -2.21
C ASP A 96 8.78 -16.66 -1.98
N VAL A 97 9.81 -15.84 -2.22
CA VAL A 97 9.69 -14.38 -2.10
C VAL A 97 8.71 -13.82 -3.14
N SER A 98 8.73 -14.33 -4.38
CA SER A 98 7.77 -13.94 -5.41
C SER A 98 6.32 -14.21 -4.98
N GLU A 99 6.04 -15.38 -4.42
CA GLU A 99 4.69 -15.75 -3.95
C GLU A 99 4.25 -14.88 -2.77
N VAL A 100 5.13 -14.65 -1.77
CA VAL A 100 4.83 -13.78 -0.63
C VAL A 100 4.52 -12.35 -1.09
N LEU A 101 5.30 -11.80 -2.03
CA LEU A 101 5.05 -10.48 -2.60
C LEU A 101 3.72 -10.40 -3.35
N LEU A 102 3.33 -11.47 -4.04
CA LEU A 102 2.05 -11.53 -4.74
C LEU A 102 0.87 -11.60 -3.76
N GLN A 103 1.02 -12.35 -2.67
CA GLN A 103 0.05 -12.37 -1.58
C GLN A 103 -0.10 -10.98 -0.95
N GLN A 104 1.01 -10.28 -0.70
CA GLN A 104 0.97 -8.92 -0.16
C GLN A 104 0.30 -7.94 -1.13
N ALA A 105 0.55 -8.06 -2.44
CA ALA A 105 -0.16 -7.28 -3.45
C ALA A 105 -1.68 -7.49 -3.38
N TYR A 106 -2.11 -8.74 -3.17
CA TYR A 106 -3.52 -9.07 -2.99
C TYR A 106 -4.10 -8.45 -1.72
N VAL A 107 -3.44 -8.63 -0.56
CA VAL A 107 -3.86 -8.03 0.72
C VAL A 107 -4.05 -6.52 0.57
N VAL A 108 -3.08 -5.80 0.01
CA VAL A 108 -3.19 -4.35 -0.23
C VAL A 108 -4.36 -4.02 -1.16
N SER A 109 -4.62 -4.84 -2.19
CA SER A 109 -5.75 -4.60 -3.11
C SER A 109 -7.12 -4.78 -2.45
N THR A 110 -7.25 -5.61 -1.42
CA THR A 110 -8.52 -5.79 -0.70
C THR A 110 -8.95 -4.53 0.07
N GLU A 111 -8.00 -3.62 0.37
CA GLU A 111 -8.29 -2.36 1.05
C GLU A 111 -8.94 -1.31 0.14
N LEU A 112 -8.91 -1.51 -1.19
CA LEU A 112 -9.45 -0.57 -2.18
C LEU A 112 -10.95 -0.33 -2.00
N GLU A 113 -11.72 -1.40 -1.78
CA GLU A 113 -13.17 -1.29 -1.54
C GLU A 113 -13.46 -0.48 -0.26
N GLY A 114 -12.63 -0.66 0.77
CA GLY A 114 -12.71 0.09 2.01
C GLY A 114 -12.42 1.58 1.83
N ALA A 115 -11.37 1.92 1.06
CA ALA A 115 -11.04 3.31 0.72
C ALA A 115 -12.13 3.98 -0.16
N GLN A 116 -12.72 3.24 -1.10
CA GLN A 116 -13.84 3.71 -1.90
C GLN A 116 -15.10 3.96 -1.03
N SER A 117 -15.36 3.08 -0.06
CA SER A 117 -16.42 3.26 0.93
C SER A 117 -16.21 4.54 1.76
N LEU A 118 -14.97 4.83 2.19
CA LEU A 118 -14.63 6.08 2.88
C LEU A 118 -14.92 7.31 2.03
N GLU A 119 -14.49 7.31 0.76
CA GLU A 119 -14.76 8.41 -0.17
C GLU A 119 -16.27 8.67 -0.31
N TYR A 120 -17.06 7.61 -0.47
CA TYR A 120 -18.51 7.71 -0.58
C TYR A 120 -19.15 8.28 0.69
N SER A 121 -18.74 7.80 1.86
CA SER A 121 -19.23 8.30 3.15
C SER A 121 -18.92 9.78 3.36
N TRP A 122 -17.69 10.22 3.04
CA TRP A 122 -17.32 11.64 3.15
C TRP A 122 -18.07 12.53 2.16
N LYS A 123 -18.31 12.06 0.93
CA LYS A 123 -19.14 12.77 -0.06
C LYS A 123 -20.57 12.96 0.44
N ASN A 124 -21.13 11.94 1.09
CA ASN A 124 -22.46 12.03 1.67
C ASN A 124 -22.52 13.06 2.79
N ILE A 125 -21.55 13.07 3.72
CA ILE A 125 -21.46 14.09 4.77
C ILE A 125 -21.35 15.49 4.17
N ALA A 126 -20.43 15.70 3.21
CA ALA A 126 -20.26 16.99 2.55
C ALA A 126 -21.57 17.49 1.92
N LYS A 127 -22.28 16.60 1.21
CA LYS A 127 -23.60 16.90 0.60
C LYS A 127 -24.66 17.23 1.66
N HIS A 128 -24.72 16.52 2.78
CA HIS A 128 -25.65 16.80 3.87
C HIS A 128 -25.36 18.16 4.52
N CYS A 129 -24.11 18.41 4.91
CA CYS A 129 -23.74 19.70 5.52
C CYS A 129 -23.94 20.88 4.55
N THR A 130 -23.81 20.66 3.24
CA THR A 130 -24.15 21.67 2.22
C THR A 130 -25.66 21.98 2.23
N LYS A 131 -26.52 20.95 2.24
CA LYS A 131 -27.98 21.11 2.32
C LYS A 131 -28.42 21.83 3.60
N ASP A 132 -27.74 21.56 4.70
CA ASP A 132 -28.03 22.14 6.01
C ASP A 132 -27.41 23.54 6.20
N LYS A 133 -26.82 24.12 5.12
CA LYS A 133 -26.19 25.45 5.11
C LYS A 133 -25.05 25.58 6.13
N LEU A 134 -24.27 24.52 6.30
CA LEU A 134 -23.09 24.43 7.14
C LEU A 134 -21.81 24.39 6.28
N PRO A 135 -21.38 25.54 5.70
CA PRO A 135 -20.32 25.56 4.68
C PRO A 135 -18.94 25.12 5.21
N ARG A 136 -18.59 25.45 6.46
CA ARG A 136 -17.31 25.05 7.05
C ARG A 136 -17.19 23.53 7.21
N GLN A 137 -18.28 22.89 7.62
CA GLN A 137 -18.35 21.43 7.78
C GLN A 137 -18.33 20.75 6.41
N ALA A 138 -19.03 21.30 5.43
CA ALA A 138 -18.99 20.82 4.05
C ALA A 138 -17.57 20.91 3.45
N GLU A 139 -16.88 22.03 3.64
CA GLU A 139 -15.50 22.23 3.19
C GLU A 139 -14.54 21.25 3.89
N SER A 140 -14.65 21.10 5.20
CA SER A 140 -13.85 20.12 5.95
C SER A 140 -14.11 18.69 5.46
N ALA A 141 -15.35 18.30 5.18
CA ALA A 141 -15.67 16.98 4.67
C ALA A 141 -15.09 16.77 3.26
N GLN A 142 -15.06 17.82 2.45
CA GLN A 142 -14.48 17.78 1.11
C GLN A 142 -12.96 17.52 1.13
N VAL A 143 -12.24 18.01 2.15
CA VAL A 143 -10.83 17.66 2.37
C VAL A 143 -10.67 16.15 2.60
N HIS A 144 -11.55 15.54 3.41
CA HIS A 144 -11.53 14.10 3.65
C HIS A 144 -11.92 13.27 2.42
N VAL A 145 -12.81 13.77 1.55
CA VAL A 145 -13.08 13.18 0.24
C VAL A 145 -11.79 13.11 -0.58
N GLN A 146 -11.06 14.23 -0.66
CA GLN A 146 -9.79 14.30 -1.42
C GLN A 146 -8.73 13.36 -0.82
N SER A 147 -8.61 13.29 0.50
CA SER A 147 -7.70 12.34 1.17
C SER A 147 -8.04 10.90 0.82
N SER A 148 -9.33 10.52 0.91
CA SER A 148 -9.79 9.16 0.58
C SER A 148 -9.52 8.80 -0.89
N GLN A 149 -9.68 9.75 -1.81
CA GLN A 149 -9.31 9.59 -3.22
C GLN A 149 -7.81 9.40 -3.43
N SER A 150 -6.97 10.11 -2.67
CA SER A 150 -5.52 9.89 -2.70
C SER A 150 -5.19 8.49 -2.22
N LEU A 151 -5.72 8.11 -1.06
CA LEU A 151 -5.51 6.80 -0.46
C LEU A 151 -5.88 5.66 -1.41
N LEU A 152 -6.99 5.79 -2.15
CA LEU A 152 -7.38 4.80 -3.16
C LEU A 152 -6.31 4.65 -4.25
N ARG A 153 -5.80 5.75 -4.80
CA ARG A 153 -4.74 5.73 -5.81
C ARG A 153 -3.44 5.15 -5.24
N ASP A 154 -3.10 5.56 -4.03
CA ASP A 154 -1.87 5.16 -3.36
C ASP A 154 -1.86 3.66 -3.04
N LEU A 155 -2.99 3.11 -2.57
CA LEU A 155 -3.18 1.66 -2.39
C LEU A 155 -3.08 0.89 -3.70
N HIS A 156 -3.70 1.40 -4.78
CA HIS A 156 -3.62 0.77 -6.10
C HIS A 156 -2.17 0.73 -6.59
N THR A 157 -1.47 1.86 -6.50
CA THR A 157 -0.05 1.95 -6.87
C THR A 157 0.82 1.04 -6.01
N LEU A 158 0.58 0.95 -4.70
CA LEU A 158 1.34 0.08 -3.81
C LEU A 158 1.14 -1.40 -4.15
N SER A 159 -0.11 -1.83 -4.38
CA SER A 159 -0.43 -3.19 -4.83
C SER A 159 0.32 -3.54 -6.12
N GLU A 160 0.34 -2.61 -7.09
CA GLU A 160 1.06 -2.81 -8.34
C GLU A 160 2.59 -2.88 -8.16
N LYS A 161 3.16 -2.05 -7.28
CA LYS A 161 4.58 -2.12 -6.93
C LYS A 161 4.97 -3.48 -6.34
N PHE A 162 4.13 -4.07 -5.48
CA PHE A 162 4.34 -5.42 -4.98
C PHE A 162 4.31 -6.47 -6.11
N ARG A 163 3.35 -6.40 -7.06
CA ARG A 163 3.29 -7.30 -8.23
C ARG A 163 4.54 -7.19 -9.10
N GLN A 164 5.01 -5.97 -9.34
CA GLN A 164 6.21 -5.74 -10.13
C GLN A 164 7.45 -6.33 -9.47
N LEU A 165 7.60 -6.16 -8.15
CA LEU A 165 8.72 -6.76 -7.42
C LEU A 165 8.63 -8.29 -7.41
N SER A 166 7.42 -8.84 -7.22
CA SER A 166 7.16 -10.28 -7.34
C SER A 166 7.61 -10.82 -8.70
N SER A 167 7.24 -10.14 -9.80
CA SER A 167 7.63 -10.53 -11.16
C SER A 167 9.15 -10.55 -11.36
N ARG A 168 9.89 -9.60 -10.75
CA ARG A 168 11.36 -9.59 -10.81
C ARG A 168 11.98 -10.81 -10.11
N TYR A 169 11.45 -11.20 -8.95
CA TYR A 169 11.88 -12.43 -8.27
C TYR A 169 11.49 -13.69 -9.04
N ARG A 170 10.29 -13.71 -9.64
CA ARG A 170 9.86 -14.82 -10.52
C ARG A 170 10.82 -14.99 -11.69
N LYS A 171 11.22 -13.87 -12.32
CA LYS A 171 12.20 -13.87 -13.42
C LYS A 171 13.54 -14.44 -12.99
N GLU A 172 14.04 -14.09 -11.80
CA GLU A 172 15.26 -14.69 -11.24
C GLU A 172 15.15 -16.21 -11.19
N ALA A 173 14.08 -16.72 -10.57
CA ALA A 173 13.88 -18.14 -10.38
C ALA A 173 13.73 -18.89 -11.72
N THR A 174 12.89 -18.38 -12.62
CA THR A 174 12.68 -18.99 -13.95
C THR A 174 13.96 -19.06 -14.76
N MET A 175 14.77 -18.00 -14.75
CA MET A 175 16.04 -17.98 -15.48
C MET A 175 17.05 -19.02 -14.94
N ILE A 176 17.05 -19.28 -13.63
CA ILE A 176 17.87 -20.33 -13.02
C ILE A 176 17.33 -21.72 -13.38
N ASP A 177 16.00 -21.87 -13.42
CA ASP A 177 15.34 -23.13 -13.77
C ASP A 177 15.55 -23.51 -15.24
N GLU A 178 15.42 -22.56 -16.16
CA GLU A 178 15.71 -22.73 -17.59
C GLU A 178 17.16 -23.18 -17.78
N ALA A 179 18.11 -22.53 -17.10
CA ALA A 179 19.51 -22.92 -17.14
C ALA A 179 19.78 -24.34 -16.61
N ARG A 180 18.92 -24.86 -15.73
CA ARG A 180 18.99 -26.25 -15.27
C ARG A 180 18.47 -27.20 -16.34
N GLN A 181 17.33 -26.88 -16.96
CA GLN A 181 16.66 -27.76 -17.91
C GLN A 181 17.44 -27.94 -19.21
N THR A 182 18.10 -26.89 -19.72
CA THR A 182 18.89 -26.96 -20.97
C THR A 182 20.05 -27.96 -20.88
N ASN A 183 20.70 -28.12 -19.72
CA ASN A 183 21.82 -29.05 -19.58
C ASN A 183 21.37 -30.51 -19.47
N LEU A 184 20.21 -30.80 -18.85
CA LEU A 184 19.64 -32.16 -18.84
C LEU A 184 19.44 -32.67 -20.28
N GLN A 185 19.03 -31.81 -21.20
CA GLN A 185 18.89 -32.16 -22.62
C GLN A 185 20.22 -32.39 -23.33
N ILE A 186 21.32 -31.78 -22.88
CA ILE A 186 22.65 -31.98 -23.47
C ILE A 186 23.25 -33.31 -22.98
N GLU A 187 23.07 -33.67 -21.70
CA GLU A 187 23.53 -34.95 -21.13
C GLU A 187 22.77 -36.17 -21.69
N ASP A 188 21.50 -36.00 -22.08
CA ASP A 188 20.65 -37.07 -22.64
C ASP A 188 20.85 -37.32 -24.15
N THR A 189 21.77 -36.60 -24.82
CA THR A 189 22.10 -36.84 -26.23
C THR A 189 23.16 -37.94 -26.35
N PRO A 190 22.87 -39.13 -26.91
CA PRO A 190 23.88 -40.17 -27.08
C PRO A 190 24.86 -39.78 -28.19
N ASN A 191 26.17 -39.90 -27.90
CA ASN A 191 27.24 -39.94 -28.92
C ASN A 191 27.12 -41.19 -29.80
#